data_AF-A0A2N1P8Z2-F1
#
_entry.id   AF-A0A2N1P8Z2-F1
#
_cell.length_a   1.000
_cell.length_b   1.000
_cell.length_c   1.000
_cell.angle_alpha   90.00
_cell.angle_beta   90.00
_cell.angle_gamma   90.00
#
_symmetry.space_group_name_H-M   'P 1'
#
loop_
_entity.id
_entity.type
_entity.pdbx_description
1 polymer ?
#
loop_
_entity_poly.entity_id
_entity_poly.type
_entity_poly.pdbx_seq_one_letter_code
_entity_poly.pdbx_strand_id
1 'polypeptide(L)'
;MKLELKSVSYWPLLKVSFVVNMILGFIMGLFMALFMGAILSLAGTMSGIYGGMSGMEEEMPPLGLLIVLYPILGAFFGAIVYTIVFLILAFIYNIMVKLVGGLEFEFAEVKMQPMPYAYPPPPQNQPQYQPPYQPPAPPPPPPPVKPLPPDIPPPTDSSDKDEERL
;
A
#
# COMPACT_ATOMS: atom_id res chain seq x y z
N MET A 1 -23.51 -3.48 -13.14
CA MET A 1 -23.32 -3.97 -11.75
C MET A 1 -23.91 -2.95 -10.80
N LYS A 2 -24.68 -3.35 -9.78
CA LYS A 2 -25.31 -2.44 -8.80
C LYS A 2 -24.39 -2.31 -7.59
N LEU A 3 -23.99 -1.09 -7.22
CA LEU A 3 -23.19 -0.82 -6.02
C LEU A 3 -24.06 -0.03 -5.03
N GLU A 4 -24.11 -0.50 -3.80
CA GLU A 4 -24.90 0.10 -2.71
C GLU A 4 -23.95 0.59 -1.62
N LEU A 5 -24.02 1.89 -1.30
CA LEU A 5 -23.19 2.45 -0.22
C LEU A 5 -23.96 2.38 1.10
N LYS A 6 -23.90 1.19 1.74
CA LYS A 6 -24.74 0.86 2.90
C LYS A 6 -24.25 1.45 4.22
N SER A 7 -22.94 1.65 4.37
CA SER A 7 -22.37 2.25 5.58
C SER A 7 -20.96 2.79 5.33
N VAL A 8 -20.60 3.84 6.06
CA VAL A 8 -19.24 4.36 6.11
C VAL A 8 -18.54 3.76 7.32
N SER A 9 -17.37 3.14 7.09
CA SER A 9 -16.54 2.58 8.17
C SER A 9 -15.81 3.71 8.90
N TYR A 10 -15.97 3.75 10.23
CA TYR A 10 -15.41 4.82 11.08
C TYR A 10 -13.88 4.79 11.15
N TRP A 11 -13.28 3.61 11.12
CA TRP A 11 -11.83 3.45 11.29
C TRP A 11 -10.99 4.08 10.17
N PRO A 12 -11.22 3.77 8.86
CA PRO A 12 -10.51 4.45 7.78
C PRO A 12 -10.88 5.93 7.72
N LEU A 13 -12.12 6.30 8.01
CA LEU A 13 -12.54 7.70 8.05
C LEU A 13 -11.73 8.47 9.09
N LEU A 14 -11.59 7.94 10.31
CA LEU A 14 -10.82 8.56 11.38
C LEU A 14 -9.37 8.78 10.97
N LYS A 15 -8.71 7.77 10.39
CA LYS A 15 -7.32 7.90 9.94
C LYS A 15 -7.14 8.97 8.86
N VAL A 16 -7.98 8.93 7.83
CA VAL A 16 -7.86 9.85 6.69
C VAL A 16 -8.23 11.27 7.12
N SER A 17 -9.36 11.45 7.83
CA SER A 17 -9.78 12.76 8.29
C SER A 17 -8.78 13.36 9.29
N PHE A 18 -8.22 12.57 10.21
CA PHE A 18 -7.21 13.05 11.14
C PHE A 18 -5.98 13.60 10.42
N VAL A 19 -5.43 12.86 9.44
CA VAL A 19 -4.25 13.32 8.67
C VAL A 19 -4.57 14.57 7.86
N VAL A 20 -5.70 14.59 7.15
CA VAL A 20 -6.12 15.75 6.35
C VAL A 20 -6.33 16.98 7.24
N ASN A 21 -7.05 16.82 8.35
CA ASN A 21 -7.31 17.92 9.29
C ASN A 21 -6.05 18.39 10.01
N MET A 22 -5.07 17.50 10.24
CA MET A 22 -3.76 17.89 10.79
C MET A 22 -2.98 18.77 9.81
N ILE A 23 -2.96 18.41 8.52
CA ILE A 23 -2.32 19.22 7.48
C ILE A 23 -3.02 20.57 7.34
N LEU A 24 -4.35 20.59 7.29
CA LEU A 24 -5.12 21.83 7.20
C LEU A 24 -4.95 22.70 8.45
N GLY A 25 -4.97 22.09 9.64
CA GLY A 25 -4.73 22.78 10.91
C GLY A 25 -3.32 23.37 10.99
N PHE A 26 -2.31 22.68 10.45
CA PHE A 26 -0.95 23.20 10.37
C PHE A 26 -0.88 24.43 9.47
N ILE A 27 -1.45 24.35 8.26
CA ILE A 27 -1.47 25.46 7.31
C ILE A 27 -2.21 26.67 7.91
N MET A 28 -3.38 26.45 8.51
CA MET A 28 -4.16 27.51 9.16
C MET A 28 -3.41 28.11 10.37
N GLY A 29 -2.76 27.27 11.18
CA GLY A 29 -1.94 27.73 12.29
C GLY A 29 -0.73 28.56 11.84
N LEU A 30 -0.13 28.23 10.69
CA LEU A 30 0.93 29.03 10.06
C LEU A 30 0.41 30.39 9.60
N PHE A 31 -0.72 30.43 8.89
CA PHE A 31 -1.33 31.71 8.52
C PHE A 31 -1.66 32.56 9.73
N MET A 32 -2.20 31.96 10.80
CA MET A 32 -2.48 32.69 12.03
C MET A 32 -1.20 33.21 12.71
N ALA A 33 -0.15 32.40 12.78
CA ALA A 33 1.12 32.82 13.36
C ALA A 33 1.74 34.00 12.60
N LEU A 34 1.72 33.96 11.27
CA LEU A 34 2.21 35.05 10.42
C LEU A 34 1.36 36.32 10.56
N PHE A 35 0.04 36.17 10.57
CA PHE A 35 -0.89 37.28 10.71
C PHE A 35 -0.75 37.95 12.09
N MET A 36 -0.71 37.15 13.14
CA MET A 36 -0.54 37.64 14.52
C MET A 36 0.84 38.25 14.70
N GLY A 37 1.89 37.66 14.13
CA GLY A 37 3.23 38.24 14.13
C GLY A 37 3.31 39.60 13.44
N ALA A 38 2.61 39.77 12.31
CA ALA A 38 2.52 41.06 11.63
C ALA A 38 1.78 42.12 12.48
N ILE A 39 0.68 41.72 13.14
CA ILE A 39 -0.05 42.61 14.06
C ILE A 39 0.82 43.01 15.25
N LEU A 40 1.50 42.06 15.90
CA LEU A 40 2.40 42.34 17.03
C LEU A 40 3.54 43.27 16.60
N SER A 41 4.12 43.04 15.43
CA SER A 41 5.17 43.91 14.87
C SER A 41 4.65 45.33 14.65
N LEU A 42 3.45 45.49 14.07
CA LEU A 42 2.85 46.79 13.87
C LEU A 42 2.56 47.48 15.21
N ALA A 43 1.97 46.76 16.16
CA ALA A 43 1.68 47.27 17.49
C ALA A 43 2.94 47.76 18.22
N GLY A 44 4.05 47.03 18.11
CA GLY A 44 5.35 47.44 18.66
C GLY A 44 5.88 48.74 18.05
N THR A 45 5.71 48.96 16.75
CA THR A 45 6.09 50.24 16.13
C THR A 45 5.23 51.41 16.60
N MET A 46 3.95 51.18 16.90
CA MET A 46 3.04 52.22 17.37
C MET A 46 3.21 52.54 18.86
N SER A 47 3.52 51.55 19.70
CA SER A 47 3.80 51.76 21.13
C SER A 47 5.09 52.56 21.36
N GLY A 48 6.11 52.37 20.50
CA GLY A 48 7.33 53.18 20.49
C GLY A 48 7.09 54.67 20.17
N ILE A 49 6.01 55.00 19.48
CA ILE A 49 5.62 56.39 19.17
C ILE A 49 4.86 57.04 20.35
N TYR A 50 4.15 56.25 21.17
CA TYR A 50 3.29 56.74 22.27
C TYR A 50 3.86 56.52 23.68
N GLY A 51 5.14 56.12 23.83
CA GLY A 51 5.95 56.28 25.04
C GLY A 51 5.45 55.67 26.36
N GLY A 52 4.34 54.92 26.38
CA GLY A 52 3.62 54.59 27.61
C GLY A 52 3.44 53.10 27.92
N MET A 53 3.97 52.18 27.10
CA MET A 53 3.68 50.74 27.24
C MET A 53 4.95 49.87 27.25
N SER A 54 5.98 50.32 27.98
CA SER A 54 7.25 49.60 28.16
C SER A 54 7.14 48.26 28.90
N GLY A 55 5.99 47.94 29.51
CA GLY A 55 5.77 46.66 30.19
C GLY A 55 5.30 45.51 29.29
N MET A 56 4.87 45.78 28.05
CA MET A 56 4.36 44.72 27.17
C MET A 56 5.46 43.94 26.43
N GLU A 57 6.65 44.51 26.27
CA GLU A 57 7.75 43.83 25.56
C GLU A 57 8.36 42.67 26.36
N GLU A 58 8.27 42.69 27.69
CA GLU A 58 8.90 41.68 28.55
C GLU A 58 8.04 40.42 28.71
N GLU A 59 6.71 40.52 28.50
CA GLU A 59 5.77 39.39 28.62
C GLU A 59 5.39 38.75 27.29
N MET A 60 5.71 39.37 26.15
CA MET A 60 5.36 38.80 24.85
C MET A 60 6.29 37.64 24.46
N PRO A 61 5.74 36.49 24.02
CA PRO A 61 6.56 35.40 23.52
C PRO A 61 7.40 35.87 22.32
N PRO A 62 8.67 35.43 22.18
CA PRO A 62 9.47 35.75 21.02
C PRO A 62 8.73 35.36 19.73
N LEU A 63 8.73 36.23 18.72
CA LEU A 63 8.05 35.98 17.43
C LEU A 63 8.45 34.64 16.80
N GLY A 64 9.73 34.25 16.94
CA GLY A 64 10.21 32.95 16.48
C GLY A 64 9.52 31.76 17.17
N LEU A 65 9.19 31.88 18.45
CA LEU A 65 8.44 30.86 19.20
C LEU A 65 6.99 30.78 18.70
N LEU A 66 6.34 31.92 18.45
CA LEU A 66 4.99 31.96 17.89
C LEU A 66 4.91 31.25 16.54
N ILE A 67 5.86 31.52 15.63
CA ILE A 67 5.89 30.95 14.28
C ILE A 67 6.04 29.42 14.30
N VAL A 68 6.73 28.85 15.30
CA VAL A 68 6.91 27.40 15.41
C VAL A 68 5.77 26.75 16.19
N LEU A 69 5.34 27.36 17.30
CA LEU A 69 4.40 26.75 18.23
C LEU A 69 2.97 26.76 17.69
N TYR A 70 2.51 27.89 17.11
CA TYR A 70 1.13 28.02 16.64
C TYR A 70 0.73 27.03 15.53
N PRO A 71 1.57 26.76 14.51
CA PRO A 71 1.26 25.73 13.53
C PRO A 71 1.12 24.35 14.15
N ILE A 72 1.97 24.00 15.13
CA ILE A 72 1.93 22.70 15.79
C ILE A 72 0.65 22.57 16.63
N LEU A 73 0.33 23.58 17.43
CA LEU A 73 -0.91 23.61 18.21
C LEU A 73 -2.14 23.60 17.30
N GLY A 74 -2.14 24.43 16.25
CA GLY A 74 -3.20 24.48 15.24
C GLY A 74 -3.40 23.15 14.52
N ALA A 75 -2.31 22.46 14.15
CA ALA A 75 -2.35 21.13 13.57
C ALA A 75 -2.97 20.11 14.52
N PHE A 76 -2.51 20.07 15.76
CA PHE A 76 -2.95 19.07 16.74
C PHE A 76 -4.40 19.30 17.19
N PHE A 77 -4.73 20.50 17.66
CA PHE A 77 -6.09 20.83 18.10
C PHE A 77 -7.07 20.84 16.94
N GLY A 78 -6.67 21.39 15.79
CA GLY A 78 -7.48 21.36 14.57
C GLY A 78 -7.77 19.93 14.13
N ALA A 79 -6.76 19.05 14.10
CA ALA A 79 -6.96 17.64 13.77
C ALA A 79 -7.99 16.99 14.67
N ILE A 80 -7.88 17.16 15.99
CA ILE A 80 -8.79 16.54 16.96
C ILE A 80 -10.21 17.06 16.79
N VAL A 81 -10.41 18.38 16.83
CA VAL A 81 -11.73 19.00 16.81
C VAL A 81 -12.46 18.69 15.50
N TYR A 82 -11.80 18.89 14.35
CA TYR A 82 -12.44 18.62 13.06
C TYR A 82 -12.69 17.13 12.84
N THR A 83 -11.81 16.24 13.32
CA THR A 83 -12.05 14.78 13.24
C THR A 83 -13.28 14.37 14.05
N ILE A 84 -13.48 14.94 15.24
CA ILE A 84 -14.70 14.70 16.04
C ILE A 84 -15.93 15.15 15.25
N VAL A 85 -15.90 16.33 14.62
CA VAL A 85 -17.00 16.81 13.77
C VAL A 85 -17.27 15.84 12.61
N PHE A 86 -16.23 15.36 11.92
CA PHE A 86 -16.37 14.36 10.85
C PHE A 86 -16.98 13.04 11.33
N LEU A 87 -16.62 12.57 12.53
CA LEU A 87 -17.22 11.37 13.12
C LEU A 87 -18.71 11.56 13.41
N ILE A 88 -19.09 12.73 13.94
CA ILE A 88 -20.50 13.08 14.17
C ILE A 88 -21.27 13.10 12.84
N LEU A 89 -20.70 13.72 11.80
CA LEU A 89 -21.32 13.76 10.47
C LEU A 89 -21.47 12.36 9.86
N ALA A 90 -20.46 11.50 9.99
CA ALA A 90 -20.54 10.12 9.51
C ALA A 90 -21.57 9.28 10.31
N PHE A 91 -21.69 9.54 11.62
CA PHE A 91 -22.72 8.92 12.44
C PHE A 91 -24.13 9.34 11.98
N ILE A 92 -24.35 10.63 11.74
CA ILE A 92 -25.61 11.15 11.19
C ILE A 92 -25.89 10.53 9.83
N TYR A 93 -24.90 10.47 8.93
CA TYR A 93 -25.03 9.82 7.63
C TYR A 93 -25.49 8.36 7.75
N ASN A 94 -24.85 7.59 8.64
CA ASN A 94 -25.20 6.18 8.86
C ASN A 94 -26.63 6.01 9.40
N ILE A 95 -27.15 6.95 10.20
CA ILE A 95 -28.56 6.96 10.63
C ILE A 95 -29.46 7.25 9.43
N MET A 96 -29.16 8.28 8.64
CA MET A 96 -29.98 8.69 7.49
C MET A 96 -30.08 7.57 6.45
N VAL A 97 -28.99 6.87 6.16
CA VAL A 97 -28.97 5.72 5.24
C VAL A 97 -29.89 4.59 5.74
N LYS A 98 -29.92 4.32 7.04
CA LYS A 98 -30.83 3.31 7.61
C LYS A 98 -32.30 3.71 7.52
N LEU A 99 -32.61 5.01 7.57
CA LEU A 99 -33.98 5.51 7.48
C LEU A 99 -34.51 5.59 6.06
N VAL A 100 -33.66 6.00 5.11
CA VAL A 100 -34.06 6.24 3.71
C VAL A 100 -33.92 4.99 2.82
N GLY A 101 -33.23 3.95 3.30
CA GLY A 101 -32.95 2.73 2.53
C GLY A 101 -31.62 2.75 1.77
N GLY A 102 -30.83 3.81 1.94
CA GLY A 102 -29.50 3.97 1.35
C GLY A 102 -29.49 4.53 -0.06
N LEU A 103 -28.28 4.78 -0.58
CA LEU A 103 -28.07 5.28 -1.94
C LEU A 103 -27.69 4.10 -2.84
N GLU A 104 -28.52 3.84 -3.83
CA GLU A 104 -28.27 2.88 -4.89
C GLU A 104 -27.67 3.61 -6.09
N PHE A 105 -26.51 3.17 -6.56
CA PHE A 105 -25.90 3.72 -7.76
C PHE A 105 -26.01 2.71 -8.89
N GLU A 106 -26.75 3.07 -9.94
CA GLU A 106 -26.72 2.38 -11.22
C GLU A 106 -25.58 2.92 -12.06
N PHE A 107 -24.46 2.18 -12.08
CA PHE A 107 -23.40 2.48 -13.04
C PHE A 107 -23.84 1.98 -14.41
N ALA A 108 -24.01 2.90 -15.36
CA ALA A 108 -24.11 2.56 -16.76
C ALA A 108 -22.84 1.78 -17.13
N GLU A 109 -23.02 0.50 -17.48
CA GLU A 109 -21.93 -0.30 -17.99
C GLU A 109 -21.46 0.37 -19.28
N VAL A 110 -20.29 1.03 -19.20
CA VAL A 110 -19.59 1.48 -20.40
C VAL A 110 -19.23 0.18 -21.11
N LYS A 111 -20.11 -0.26 -22.01
CA LYS A 111 -19.80 -1.30 -22.97
C LYS A 111 -18.58 -0.77 -23.68
N MET A 112 -17.41 -1.30 -23.31
CA MET A 112 -16.23 -1.13 -24.13
C MET A 112 -16.66 -1.68 -25.47
N GLN A 113 -16.95 -0.78 -26.43
CA GLN A 113 -17.08 -1.21 -27.80
C GLN A 113 -15.77 -1.96 -28.04
N PRO A 114 -15.82 -3.27 -28.35
CA PRO A 114 -14.60 -3.98 -28.69
C PRO A 114 -14.00 -3.14 -29.79
N MET A 115 -12.86 -2.51 -29.51
CA MET A 115 -12.14 -1.78 -30.54
C MET A 115 -12.04 -2.78 -31.69
N PRO A 116 -12.51 -2.45 -32.90
CA PRO A 116 -12.47 -3.37 -34.02
C PRO A 116 -11.03 -3.87 -34.05
N TYR A 117 -10.86 -5.17 -33.79
CA TYR A 117 -9.57 -5.81 -33.69
C TYR A 117 -8.76 -5.25 -34.85
N ALA A 118 -7.72 -4.47 -34.54
CA ALA A 118 -6.78 -4.06 -35.56
C ALA A 118 -6.38 -5.37 -36.24
N TYR A 119 -6.71 -5.48 -37.52
CA TYR A 119 -6.38 -6.66 -38.31
C TYR A 119 -4.95 -7.05 -37.94
N PRO A 120 -4.69 -8.32 -37.56
CA PRO A 120 -3.33 -8.72 -37.28
C PRO A 120 -2.47 -8.26 -38.46
N PRO A 121 -1.37 -7.52 -38.21
CA PRO A 121 -0.51 -7.09 -39.29
C PRO A 121 -0.15 -8.32 -40.14
N PRO A 122 -0.16 -8.21 -41.47
CA PRO A 122 0.20 -9.33 -42.34
C PRO A 122 1.51 -9.93 -41.85
N PRO A 123 1.64 -11.26 -41.80
CA PRO A 123 2.77 -11.93 -41.16
C PRO A 123 4.07 -11.43 -41.78
N GLN A 124 4.72 -10.49 -41.09
CA GLN A 124 6.10 -10.15 -41.36
C GLN A 124 6.90 -11.38 -40.95
N ASN A 125 7.49 -12.03 -41.96
CA ASN A 125 8.42 -13.15 -41.87
C ASN A 125 9.00 -13.29 -40.47
N GLN A 126 8.41 -14.19 -39.68
CA GLN A 126 8.94 -14.51 -38.36
C GLN A 126 10.35 -15.07 -38.56
N PRO A 127 11.36 -14.58 -37.82
CA PRO A 127 12.60 -15.32 -37.67
C PRO A 127 12.21 -16.70 -37.14
N GLN A 128 12.59 -17.76 -37.87
CA GLN A 128 12.34 -19.13 -37.45
C GLN A 128 12.87 -19.32 -36.03
N TYR A 129 11.94 -19.49 -35.09
CA TYR A 129 12.28 -19.87 -33.73
C TYR A 129 12.91 -21.26 -33.80
N GLN A 130 14.23 -21.33 -33.64
CA GLN A 130 14.87 -22.58 -33.29
C GLN A 130 14.39 -22.93 -31.88
N PRO A 131 13.73 -24.08 -31.68
CA PRO A 131 13.29 -24.49 -30.37
C PRO A 131 14.51 -24.62 -29.44
N PRO A 132 14.39 -24.23 -28.17
CA PRO A 132 15.46 -24.38 -27.20
C PRO A 132 15.88 -25.86 -27.13
N TYR A 133 17.19 -26.10 -27.18
CA TYR A 133 17.80 -27.43 -27.13
C TYR A 133 17.28 -28.16 -25.87
N GLN A 134 16.37 -29.11 -26.04
CA GLN A 134 15.91 -29.93 -24.94
C GLN A 134 17.04 -30.90 -24.58
N PRO A 135 17.51 -30.91 -23.31
CA PRO A 135 18.42 -31.94 -22.85
C PRO A 135 17.79 -33.31 -23.10
N PRO A 136 18.56 -34.32 -23.57
CA PRO A 136 18.06 -35.67 -23.72
C PRO A 136 17.43 -36.14 -22.41
N ALA A 137 16.22 -36.70 -22.49
CA ALA A 137 15.56 -37.25 -21.31
C ALA A 137 16.49 -38.28 -20.64
N PRO A 138 16.61 -38.25 -19.30
CA PRO A 138 17.40 -39.25 -18.59
C PRO A 138 16.86 -40.65 -18.93
N PRO A 139 17.75 -41.64 -19.11
CA PRO A 139 17.34 -43.00 -19.44
C PRO A 139 16.40 -43.53 -18.33
N PRO A 140 15.38 -44.32 -18.71
CA PRO A 140 14.47 -44.90 -17.73
C PRO A 140 15.25 -45.75 -16.72
N PRO A 141 14.81 -45.76 -15.43
CA PRO A 141 15.45 -46.56 -14.42
C PRO A 141 15.45 -48.04 -14.84
N PRO A 142 16.53 -48.79 -14.55
CA PRO A 142 16.61 -50.20 -14.90
C PRO A 142 15.45 -50.96 -14.25
N PRO A 143 14.88 -51.96 -14.95
CA PRO A 143 13.80 -52.76 -14.41
C PRO A 143 14.23 -53.45 -13.10
N PRO A 144 13.28 -53.69 -12.16
CA PRO A 144 13.56 -54.41 -10.92
C PRO A 144 14.22 -55.75 -11.22
N VAL A 145 15.43 -55.94 -10.68
CA VAL A 145 16.18 -57.19 -10.81
C VAL A 145 15.36 -58.29 -10.11
N LYS A 146 14.86 -59.25 -10.89
CA LYS A 146 14.25 -60.47 -10.34
C LYS A 146 15.32 -61.18 -9.49
N PRO A 147 15.02 -61.61 -8.26
CA PRO A 147 15.94 -62.42 -7.47
C PRO A 147 16.41 -63.62 -8.29
N LEU A 148 17.74 -63.81 -8.37
CA LEU A 148 18.29 -65.02 -8.98
C LEU A 148 17.78 -66.25 -8.21
N PRO A 149 17.44 -67.35 -8.91
CA PRO A 149 17.07 -68.60 -8.27
C PRO A 149 18.24 -69.15 -7.43
N PRO A 150 17.93 -69.91 -6.35
CA PRO A 150 18.93 -70.44 -5.42
C PRO A 150 19.99 -71.32 -6.09
N ASP A 151 21.20 -71.23 -5.54
CA ASP A 151 22.44 -71.85 -5.99
C ASP A 151 22.28 -73.32 -6.44
N ILE A 152 22.67 -73.58 -7.68
CA ILE A 152 22.91 -74.92 -8.19
C ILE A 152 24.25 -75.39 -7.58
N PRO A 153 24.32 -76.53 -6.88
CA PRO A 153 25.57 -77.01 -6.30
C PRO A 153 26.58 -77.33 -7.40
N PRO A 154 27.88 -77.08 -7.16
CA PRO A 154 28.93 -77.30 -8.15
C PRO A 154 29.04 -78.79 -8.52
N PRO A 155 29.36 -79.11 -9.78
CA PRO A 155 29.56 -80.47 -10.23
C PRO A 155 30.78 -81.09 -9.53
N THR A 156 30.61 -82.29 -9.01
CA THR A 156 31.69 -83.16 -8.55
C THR A 156 32.58 -83.51 -9.73
N ASP A 157 33.78 -82.95 -9.77
CA ASP A 157 34.78 -83.25 -10.80
C ASP A 157 35.38 -84.64 -10.53
N SER A 158 34.93 -85.58 -11.34
CA SER A 158 35.51 -86.91 -11.51
C SER A 158 36.47 -86.87 -12.71
N SER A 159 37.76 -86.64 -12.44
CA SER A 159 38.88 -87.01 -13.32
C SER A 159 40.16 -86.86 -12.48
N ASP A 160 40.66 -87.87 -11.79
CA ASP A 160 41.10 -89.18 -12.29
C ASP A 160 41.99 -89.02 -13.52
N LYS A 161 43.27 -89.31 -13.27
CA LYS A 161 44.21 -90.02 -14.15
C LYS A 161 45.14 -89.24 -15.07
N ASP A 162 46.37 -89.77 -15.05
CA ASP A 162 47.41 -89.74 -16.07
C ASP A 162 48.17 -88.39 -16.13
N GLU A 163 49.50 -88.30 -15.99
CA GLU A 163 50.61 -89.18 -16.39
C GLU A 163 51.78 -88.86 -15.43
N GLU A 164 52.34 -89.79 -14.64
CA GLU A 164 53.33 -90.79 -15.02
C GLU A 164 54.39 -90.37 -16.07
N ARG A 165 55.65 -90.31 -15.59
CA ARG A 165 56.88 -90.75 -16.28
C ARG A 165 57.46 -89.84 -17.38
N LEU A 166 58.59 -89.19 -17.06
CA LEU A 166 59.94 -89.63 -17.43
C LEU A 166 61.02 -88.77 -16.77
#